data_AF-A0A1N6NX87-F1
#
_entry.id   AF-A0A1N6NX87-F1
#
_cell.length_a   1.000
_cell.length_b   1.000
_cell.length_c   1.000
_cell.angle_alpha   90.00
_cell.angle_beta   90.00
_cell.angle_gamma   90.00
#
_symmetry.space_group_name_H-M   'P 1'
#
loop_
_entity.id
_entity.type
_entity.pdbx_description
1 polymer ?
#
loop_
_entity_poly.entity_id
_entity_poly.type
_entity_poly.pdbx_seq_one_letter_code
_entity_poly.pdbx_strand_id
1 'polypeptide(L)'
;MHKLLLSLLLFVSQVTHATDSPLIGRLASTPVQPFNQQIRTAQSQPWVMDYRQVARRFIGQSIPDAQIQSQPLGSDMVLTITLAGTQGERLYLLTLYRQNRLWLLRHAETGWLCQDEPAYRPFPCPPAPSARR
;
A
#
# COMPACT_ATOMS: atom_id res chain seq x y z
N MET A 1 10.21 14.94 65.18
CA MET A 1 9.43 13.81 64.63
C MET A 1 8.32 14.36 63.73
N HIS A 2 7.99 13.65 62.64
CA HIS A 2 7.05 13.96 61.55
C HIS A 2 7.68 14.80 60.42
N LYS A 3 8.39 14.23 59.43
CA LYS A 3 7.92 13.44 58.26
C LYS A 3 6.69 14.05 57.58
N LEU A 4 6.89 14.65 56.40
CA LEU A 4 6.06 14.39 55.22
C LEU A 4 6.73 14.95 53.95
N LEU A 5 7.45 14.04 53.28
CA LEU A 5 7.63 14.06 51.83
C LEU A 5 6.24 14.04 51.18
N LEU A 6 6.01 14.86 50.17
CA LEU A 6 5.06 14.48 49.11
C LEU A 6 5.64 14.94 47.76
N SER A 7 6.43 14.05 47.17
CA SER A 7 6.90 14.13 45.80
C SER A 7 5.69 14.10 44.87
N LEU A 8 5.48 15.21 44.15
CA LEU A 8 4.45 15.33 43.14
C LEU A 8 4.87 14.51 41.90
N LEU A 9 4.43 13.25 41.85
CA LEU A 9 4.53 12.39 40.67
C LEU A 9 3.59 12.93 39.59
N LEU A 10 4.13 13.72 38.66
CA LEU A 10 3.48 14.04 37.40
C LEU A 10 3.40 12.76 36.56
N PHE A 11 2.29 12.04 36.69
CA PHE A 11 1.87 11.03 35.72
C PHE A 11 1.54 11.76 34.41
N VAL A 12 2.53 11.81 33.51
CA VAL A 12 2.28 12.10 32.09
C VAL A 12 1.57 10.87 31.53
N SER A 13 0.23 10.88 31.58
CA SER A 13 -0.60 9.93 30.85
C SER A 13 -0.34 10.15 29.37
N GLN A 14 0.59 9.39 28.79
CA GLN A 14 0.71 9.28 27.35
C GLN A 14 -0.57 8.61 26.86
N VAL A 15 -1.49 9.42 26.31
CA VAL A 15 -2.64 8.89 25.58
C VAL A 15 -2.08 8.29 24.30
N THR A 16 -1.72 7.01 24.35
CA THR A 16 -1.47 6.22 23.14
C THR A 16 -2.80 6.11 22.43
N HIS A 17 -3.07 7.03 21.49
CA HIS A 17 -4.09 6.81 20.49
C HIS A 17 -3.65 5.59 19.67
N ALA A 18 -4.23 4.44 19.97
CA ALA A 18 -4.18 3.30 19.07
C ALA A 18 -4.85 3.74 17.77
N THR A 19 -4.06 4.13 16.79
CA THR A 19 -4.53 4.28 15.42
C THR A 19 -4.92 2.90 14.94
N ASP A 20 -6.22 2.63 14.95
CA ASP A 20 -6.81 1.44 14.32
C ASP A 20 -6.33 1.42 12.87
N SER A 21 -5.36 0.54 12.61
CA SER A 21 -4.88 0.33 11.24
C SER A 21 -5.93 -0.53 10.53
N PRO A 22 -6.35 -0.15 9.32
CA PRO A 22 -7.38 -0.90 8.60
C PRO A 22 -6.98 -2.36 8.45
N LEU A 23 -7.92 -3.27 8.71
CA LEU A 23 -7.66 -4.70 8.62
C LEU A 23 -7.45 -5.10 7.16
N ILE A 24 -6.41 -5.89 6.89
CA ILE A 24 -6.19 -6.48 5.57
C ILE A 24 -7.12 -7.68 5.43
N GLY A 25 -8.25 -7.48 4.73
CA GLY A 25 -9.16 -8.54 4.33
C GLY A 25 -8.63 -9.31 3.11
N ARG A 26 -9.54 -9.87 2.30
CA ARG A 26 -9.16 -10.52 1.03
C ARG A 26 -8.84 -9.46 -0.01
N LEU A 27 -7.70 -9.58 -0.68
CA LEU A 27 -7.31 -8.74 -1.80
C LEU A 27 -7.65 -9.43 -3.13
N ALA A 28 -7.84 -8.64 -4.18
CA ALA A 28 -8.03 -9.13 -5.53
C ALA A 28 -6.68 -9.36 -6.21
N SER A 29 -6.42 -10.60 -6.65
CA SER A 29 -5.25 -10.90 -7.47
C SER A 29 -5.40 -10.29 -8.87
N THR A 30 -4.36 -9.59 -9.32
CA THR A 30 -4.29 -8.98 -10.66
C THR A 30 -3.33 -9.78 -11.55
N PRO A 31 -3.70 -10.12 -12.79
CA PRO A 31 -2.83 -10.88 -13.68
C PRO A 31 -1.59 -10.07 -14.08
N VAL A 32 -0.40 -10.64 -13.83
CA VAL A 32 0.89 -9.95 -14.06
C VAL A 32 1.57 -10.31 -15.37
N GLN A 33 1.20 -11.44 -15.99
CA GLN A 33 1.91 -11.97 -17.16
C GLN A 33 1.88 -11.05 -18.38
N PRO A 34 0.73 -10.42 -18.75
CA PRO A 34 0.70 -9.47 -19.86
C PRO A 34 1.65 -8.29 -19.65
N PHE A 35 1.74 -7.77 -18.42
CA PHE A 35 2.62 -6.65 -18.10
C PHE A 35 4.10 -7.06 -18.05
N ASN A 36 4.40 -8.24 -17.51
CA ASN A 36 5.74 -8.81 -17.57
C ASN A 36 6.22 -9.00 -19.02
N GLN A 37 5.31 -9.33 -19.94
CA GLN A 37 5.66 -9.37 -21.34
C GLN A 37 6.06 -7.99 -21.87
N GLN A 38 5.32 -6.94 -21.53
CA GLN A 38 5.68 -5.55 -21.88
C GLN A 38 7.04 -5.14 -21.32
N ILE A 39 7.36 -5.52 -20.08
CA ILE A 39 8.68 -5.27 -19.47
C ILE A 39 9.79 -5.92 -20.30
N ARG A 40 9.61 -7.18 -20.72
CA ARG A 40 10.61 -7.90 -21.53
C ARG A 40 10.82 -7.23 -22.89
N THR A 41 9.75 -6.78 -23.54
CA THR A 41 9.88 -6.04 -24.82
C THR A 41 10.57 -4.69 -24.62
N ALA A 42 10.39 -4.06 -23.46
CA ALA A 42 10.97 -2.77 -23.09
C ALA A 42 12.36 -2.89 -22.42
N GLN A 43 13.08 -4.01 -22.57
CA GLN A 43 14.32 -4.30 -21.83
C GLN A 43 15.43 -3.23 -21.93
N SER A 44 15.45 -2.43 -23.00
CA SER A 44 16.41 -1.35 -23.21
C SER A 44 16.00 -0.03 -22.55
N GLN A 45 14.77 0.07 -22.06
CA GLN A 45 14.23 1.30 -21.50
C GLN A 45 14.67 1.47 -20.04
N PRO A 46 15.04 2.67 -19.57
CA PRO A 46 15.50 2.85 -18.19
C PRO A 46 14.45 2.47 -17.13
N TRP A 47 13.16 2.64 -17.44
CA TRP A 47 12.09 2.44 -16.47
C TRP A 47 11.95 0.97 -16.01
N VAL A 48 12.33 -0.02 -16.82
CA VAL A 48 12.24 -1.44 -16.43
C VAL A 48 13.33 -1.85 -15.43
N MET A 49 14.32 -0.98 -15.21
CA MET A 49 15.44 -1.22 -14.28
C MET A 49 15.20 -0.65 -12.88
N ASP A 50 14.09 0.07 -12.69
CA ASP A 50 13.67 0.67 -11.43
C ASP A 50 12.30 0.12 -11.01
N TYR A 51 12.26 -0.57 -9.87
CA TYR A 51 11.04 -1.18 -9.35
C TYR A 51 9.92 -0.15 -9.07
N ARG A 52 10.26 1.10 -8.72
CA ARG A 52 9.27 2.16 -8.47
C ARG A 52 8.60 2.60 -9.76
N GLN A 53 9.39 2.70 -10.84
CA GLN A 53 8.88 3.04 -12.16
C GLN A 53 8.05 1.91 -12.76
N VAL A 54 8.46 0.66 -12.54
CA VAL A 54 7.67 -0.53 -12.89
C VAL A 54 6.31 -0.50 -12.16
N ALA A 55 6.30 -0.26 -10.85
CA ALA A 55 5.08 -0.18 -10.05
C ALA A 55 4.11 0.93 -10.53
N ARG A 56 4.64 2.14 -10.78
CA ARG A 56 3.84 3.27 -11.31
C ARG A 56 3.16 2.92 -12.63
N ARG A 57 3.89 2.29 -13.56
CA ARG A 57 3.35 1.89 -14.86
C ARG A 57 2.35 0.75 -14.75
N PHE A 58 2.58 -0.21 -13.86
CA PHE A 58 1.64 -1.31 -13.62
C PHE A 58 0.31 -0.79 -13.08
N ILE A 59 0.37 0.11 -12.09
CA ILE A 59 -0.81 0.68 -11.46
C ILE A 59 -1.53 1.66 -12.40
N GLY A 60 -0.81 2.28 -13.35
CA GLY A 60 -1.39 3.12 -14.39
C GLY A 60 -1.75 4.55 -13.94
N GLN A 61 -1.18 5.02 -12.82
CA GLN A 61 -1.39 6.38 -12.33
C GLN A 61 -0.10 6.96 -11.73
N SER A 62 -0.07 8.29 -11.61
CA SER A 62 1.04 8.96 -10.93
C SER A 62 0.98 8.67 -9.43
N ILE A 63 2.07 8.15 -8.89
CA ILE A 63 2.20 7.79 -7.48
C ILE A 63 3.47 8.49 -6.95
N PRO A 64 3.33 9.43 -5.99
CA PRO A 64 4.46 10.02 -5.28
C PRO A 64 5.33 8.94 -4.63
N ASP A 65 6.66 9.12 -4.63
CA ASP A 65 7.59 8.13 -4.03
C ASP A 65 7.29 7.87 -2.55
N ALA A 66 6.81 8.87 -1.81
CA ALA A 66 6.46 8.77 -0.40
C ALA A 66 5.33 7.76 -0.12
N GLN A 67 4.51 7.44 -1.12
CA GLN A 67 3.42 6.46 -1.01
C GLN A 67 3.87 5.04 -1.38
N ILE A 68 5.10 4.86 -1.87
CA ILE A 68 5.65 3.56 -2.22
C ILE A 68 6.56 3.10 -1.06
N GLN A 69 5.97 2.32 -0.16
CA GLN A 69 6.71 1.63 0.89
C GLN A 69 7.33 0.37 0.28
N SER A 70 8.63 0.21 0.41
CA SER A 70 9.37 -0.90 -0.18
C SER A 70 10.06 -1.73 0.90
N GLN A 71 9.86 -3.04 0.88
CA GLN A 71 10.45 -3.98 1.82
C GLN A 71 11.09 -5.15 1.05
N PRO A 72 12.41 -5.37 1.16
CA PRO A 72 13.03 -6.57 0.61
C PRO A 72 12.61 -7.80 1.42
N LEU A 73 12.32 -8.91 0.75
CA LEU A 73 11.98 -10.20 1.34
C LEU A 73 12.65 -11.32 0.55
N GLY A 74 13.80 -11.80 1.04
CA GLY A 74 14.63 -12.77 0.32
C GLY A 74 15.13 -12.18 -1.01
N SER A 75 14.78 -12.83 -2.13
CA SER A 75 15.10 -12.35 -3.49
C SER A 75 14.10 -11.34 -4.05
N ASP A 76 12.99 -11.12 -3.33
CA ASP A 76 11.86 -10.34 -3.81
C ASP A 76 11.86 -8.95 -3.17
N MET A 77 11.20 -8.01 -3.84
CA MET A 77 10.89 -6.67 -3.34
C MET A 77 9.38 -6.55 -3.23
N VAL A 78 8.88 -6.39 -2.00
CA VAL A 78 7.47 -6.19 -1.72
C VAL A 78 7.21 -4.69 -1.64
N LEU A 79 6.23 -4.21 -2.41
CA LEU A 79 5.78 -2.83 -2.37
C LEU A 79 4.36 -2.76 -1.86
N THR A 80 4.16 -1.90 -0.87
CA THR A 80 2.85 -1.50 -0.36
C THR A 80 2.59 -0.08 -0.84
N ILE A 81 1.51 0.11 -1.60
CA ILE A 81 1.12 1.42 -2.12
C ILE A 81 -0.31 1.71 -1.70
N THR A 82 -0.49 2.84 -1.02
CA THR A 82 -1.79 3.28 -0.51
C THR A 82 -2.17 4.60 -1.15
N LEU A 83 -3.34 4.63 -1.80
CA LEU A 83 -3.82 5.77 -2.58
C LEU A 83 -5.19 6.21 -2.09
N ALA A 84 -5.28 7.45 -1.65
CA ALA A 84 -6.56 8.07 -1.32
C ALA A 84 -7.41 8.26 -2.58
N GLY A 85 -8.69 7.95 -2.49
CA GLY A 85 -9.70 8.19 -3.50
C GLY A 85 -10.93 8.86 -2.88
N THR A 86 -11.85 9.32 -3.73
CA THR A 86 -13.06 10.05 -3.29
C THR A 86 -14.07 9.19 -2.54
N GLN A 87 -14.04 7.86 -2.72
CA GLN A 87 -14.98 6.89 -2.13
C GLN A 87 -14.32 5.97 -1.10
N GLY A 88 -13.04 6.21 -0.80
CA GLY A 88 -12.23 5.31 -0.01
C GLY A 88 -10.80 5.23 -0.51
N GLU A 89 -10.02 4.43 0.16
CA GLU A 89 -8.61 4.22 -0.11
C GLU A 89 -8.41 2.94 -0.93
N ARG A 90 -7.38 2.93 -1.79
CA ARG A 90 -6.97 1.75 -2.54
C ARG A 90 -5.56 1.34 -2.14
N LEU A 91 -5.43 0.07 -1.80
CA LEU A 91 -4.17 -0.58 -1.47
C LEU A 91 -3.71 -1.43 -2.64
N TYR A 92 -2.43 -1.35 -2.97
CA TYR A 92 -1.73 -2.30 -3.85
C TYR A 92 -0.62 -2.99 -3.08
N LEU A 93 -0.56 -4.31 -3.19
CA LEU A 93 0.55 -5.12 -2.72
C LEU A 93 1.22 -5.77 -3.94
N LEU A 94 2.43 -5.33 -4.27
CA LEU A 94 3.18 -5.81 -5.42
C LEU A 94 4.40 -6.59 -4.93
N THR A 95 4.54 -7.84 -5.39
CA THR A 95 5.77 -8.61 -5.16
C THR A 95 6.56 -8.62 -6.46
N LEU A 96 7.73 -8.02 -6.46
CA LEU A 96 8.63 -7.97 -7.61
C LEU A 96 9.85 -8.86 -7.38
N TYR A 97 10.42 -9.35 -8.47
CA TYR A 97 11.70 -10.04 -8.46
C TYR A 97 12.59 -9.49 -9.58
N ARG A 98 13.90 -9.62 -9.38
CA ARG A 98 14.88 -9.16 -10.37
C ARG A 98 15.30 -10.33 -11.25
N GLN A 99 15.20 -10.15 -12.57
CA GLN A 99 15.77 -11.06 -13.56
C GLN A 99 16.72 -10.28 -14.46
N ASN A 100 18.01 -10.59 -14.39
CA ASN A 100 19.07 -9.76 -14.98
C ASN A 100 18.96 -8.29 -14.49
N ARG A 101 18.72 -7.35 -15.39
CA ARG A 101 18.52 -5.93 -15.08
C ARG A 101 17.05 -5.53 -14.97
N LEU A 102 16.12 -6.45 -15.22
CA LEU A 102 14.69 -6.17 -15.27
C LEU A 102 14.04 -6.44 -13.92
N TRP A 103 13.16 -5.55 -13.49
CA TRP A 103 12.20 -5.83 -12.42
C TRP A 103 10.91 -6.38 -13.04
N LEU A 104 10.50 -7.57 -12.61
CA LEU A 104 9.29 -8.26 -13.04
C LEU A 104 8.36 -8.44 -11.85
N LEU A 105 7.05 -8.52 -12.10
CA LEU A 105 6.05 -8.84 -11.08
C LEU A 105 5.92 -10.35 -10.91
N ARG A 106 6.03 -10.83 -9.67
CA ARG A 106 5.63 -12.19 -9.29
C ARG A 106 4.15 -12.24 -8.96
N HIS A 107 3.70 -11.31 -8.12
CA HIS A 107 2.32 -11.19 -7.67
C HIS A 107 1.91 -9.72 -7.61
N ALA A 108 0.63 -9.47 -7.83
CA ALA A 108 0.02 -8.17 -7.65
C ALA A 108 -1.38 -8.37 -7.06
N GLU A 109 -1.66 -7.66 -5.98
CA GLU A 109 -2.93 -7.69 -5.29
C GLU A 109 -3.43 -6.26 -5.09
N THR A 110 -4.76 -6.09 -5.12
CA THR A 110 -5.42 -4.79 -4.92
C THR A 110 -6.57 -4.93 -3.93
N GLY A 111 -6.72 -3.95 -3.05
CA GLY A 111 -7.86 -3.87 -2.14
C GLY A 111 -8.43 -2.46 -2.07
N TRP A 112 -9.70 -2.36 -1.67
CA TRP A 112 -10.39 -1.10 -1.44
C TRP A 112 -10.89 -1.05 -0.01
N LEU A 113 -10.50 0.00 0.71
CA LEU A 113 -11.05 0.37 2.00
C LEU A 113 -12.10 1.45 1.75
N CYS A 114 -13.36 1.05 1.76
CA CYS A 114 -14.45 1.99 1.54
C CYS A 114 -14.74 2.80 2.78
N GLN A 115 -15.35 3.96 2.58
CA GLN A 115 -15.79 4.80 3.68
C GLN A 115 -16.65 4.00 4.66
N ASP A 116 -16.41 4.23 5.96
CA ASP A 116 -17.10 3.61 7.09
C ASP A 116 -16.94 2.08 7.23
N GLU A 117 -15.95 1.48 6.56
CA GLU A 117 -15.69 0.05 6.61
C GLU A 117 -14.34 -0.25 7.27
N PRO A 118 -14.24 -1.30 8.11
CA PRO A 118 -13.05 -1.54 8.93
C PRO A 118 -11.92 -2.31 8.20
N ALA A 119 -12.17 -2.79 6.98
CA ALA A 119 -11.26 -3.70 6.28
C ALA A 119 -11.23 -3.48 4.77
N TYR A 120 -10.07 -3.78 4.16
CA TYR A 120 -9.95 -3.84 2.70
C TYR A 120 -10.76 -4.99 2.12
N ARG A 121 -11.36 -4.74 0.95
CA ARG A 121 -12.17 -5.69 0.19
C ARG A 121 -11.59 -5.91 -1.21
N PRO A 122 -11.86 -7.05 -1.87
CA PRO A 122 -11.31 -7.35 -3.19
C PRO A 122 -12.13 -6.74 -4.35
N PHE A 123 -13.05 -5.83 -4.07
CA PHE A 123 -13.88 -5.20 -5.09
C PHE A 123 -13.95 -3.68 -4.85
N PRO A 124 -14.10 -2.88 -5.92
CA PRO A 124 -14.22 -1.43 -5.82
C PRO A 124 -15.35 -1.01 -4.89
N CYS A 125 -15.19 0.15 -4.26
CA CYS A 125 -16.25 0.77 -3.48
C CYS A 125 -17.45 1.10 -4.37
N PRO A 126 -18.68 0.91 -3.87
CA PRO A 126 -19.87 1.30 -4.61
C PRO A 126 -19.86 2.80 -4.86
N PRO A 127 -20.50 3.27 -5.95
CA PRO A 127 -20.66 4.70 -6.15
C PRO A 127 -21.43 5.31 -4.98
N ALA A 128 -21.06 6.53 -4.60
CA ALA A 128 -21.82 7.28 -3.62
C ALA A 128 -23.31 7.33 -4.05
N PRO A 129 -24.27 7.13 -3.13
CA PRO A 129 -25.68 7.18 -3.48
C PRO A 129 -25.96 8.52 -4.16
N SER A 130 -26.41 8.47 -5.41
CA SER A 130 -26.85 9.66 -6.11
C SER A 130 -28.01 10.23 -5.32
N ALA A 131 -27.86 11.46 -4.83
CA ALA A 131 -28.99 12.21 -4.30
C ALA A 131 -30.01 12.30 -5.44
N ARG A 132 -31.07 11.48 -5.37
CA ARG A 132 -32.26 11.63 -6.22
C ARG A 132 -32.76 13.04 -5.98
N ARG A 133 -32.55 13.92 -6.95
CA ARG A 133 -33.21 15.22 -7.06
C ARG A 133 -34.49 15.03 -7.84
#